data_AF-A0A6C0UIS9-F1
#
_entry.id   AF-A0A6C0UIS9-F1
#
_cell.length_a   1.000
_cell.length_b   1.000
_cell.length_c   1.000
_cell.angle_alpha   90.00
_cell.angle_beta   90.00
_cell.angle_gamma   90.00
#
_symmetry.space_group_name_H-M   'P 1'
#
loop_
_entity.id
_entity.type
_entity.pdbx_description
1 polymer ?
#
loop_
_entity_poly.entity_id
_entity_poly.type
_entity_poly.pdbx_seq_one_letter_code
_entity_poly.pdbx_strand_id
1 'polypeptide(L)'
;MSCDHENTTFTETPEYVHYGRRDCEDCGEFLGWVEKPGKDDRDTTSQYTIEQIIKKKGFDEARCFFCRRPRAYLGKNETLTRDHIHELQDGGEDRIDNLQILCTACHKLKNHNRLYYHKHLKGFFNGGTQ
;
A
#
# COMPACT_ATOMS: atom_id res chain seq x y z
N MET A 1 -25.93 -25.24 -23.49
CA MET A 1 -26.30 -25.40 -22.07
C MET A 1 -26.03 -24.06 -21.43
N SER A 2 -27.04 -23.35 -20.92
CA SER A 2 -26.79 -22.22 -20.03
C SER A 2 -26.34 -22.78 -18.70
N CYS A 3 -25.21 -22.31 -18.20
CA CYS A 3 -24.76 -22.60 -16.85
C CYS A 3 -25.10 -21.38 -16.00
N ASP A 4 -25.79 -21.59 -14.89
CA ASP A 4 -26.27 -20.51 -14.02
C ASP A 4 -25.21 -20.09 -12.98
N HIS A 5 -24.05 -20.75 -12.98
CA HIS A 5 -22.87 -20.47 -12.15
C HIS A 5 -23.12 -20.51 -10.63
N GLU A 6 -24.16 -21.23 -10.18
CA GLU A 6 -24.47 -21.39 -8.75
C GLU A 6 -23.54 -22.39 -8.05
N ASN A 7 -23.11 -23.43 -8.77
CA ASN A 7 -22.19 -24.43 -8.23
C ASN A 7 -20.73 -24.02 -8.45
N THR A 8 -20.02 -23.72 -7.36
CA THR A 8 -18.66 -23.14 -7.43
C THR A 8 -17.65 -23.88 -6.56
N THR A 9 -16.47 -24.15 -7.09
CA THR A 9 -15.31 -24.64 -6.32
C THR A 9 -14.40 -23.49 -5.93
N PHE A 10 -13.81 -23.61 -4.74
CA PHE A 10 -12.71 -22.78 -4.28
C PHE A 10 -11.40 -23.57 -4.34
N THR A 11 -10.36 -22.99 -4.96
CA THR A 11 -9.00 -23.55 -4.96
C THR A 11 -8.04 -22.54 -4.33
N GLU A 12 -7.35 -22.94 -3.25
CA GLU A 12 -6.27 -22.12 -2.69
C GLU A 12 -5.10 -22.01 -3.67
N THR A 13 -4.55 -20.80 -3.77
CA THR A 13 -3.45 -20.49 -4.70
C THR A 13 -2.25 -19.93 -3.95
N PRO A 14 -1.58 -20.74 -3.10
CA PRO A 14 -0.48 -20.25 -2.24
C PRO A 14 0.72 -19.72 -3.02
N GLU A 15 0.89 -20.18 -4.26
CA GLU A 15 1.96 -19.76 -5.18
C GLU A 15 1.65 -18.42 -5.90
N TYR A 16 0.45 -17.87 -5.77
CA TYR A 16 0.00 -16.66 -6.47
C TYR A 16 -0.29 -15.50 -5.50
N VAL A 17 -0.41 -14.28 -6.05
CA VAL A 17 -0.71 -13.07 -5.27
C VAL A 17 -2.14 -13.04 -4.69
N HIS A 18 -3.03 -13.86 -5.23
CA HIS A 18 -4.42 -14.02 -4.79
C HIS A 18 -4.54 -15.20 -3.83
N TYR A 19 -5.45 -15.11 -2.85
CA TYR A 19 -5.60 -16.15 -1.82
C TYR A 19 -6.14 -17.45 -2.38
N GLY A 20 -7.19 -17.35 -3.18
CA GLY A 20 -7.67 -18.47 -3.96
C GLY A 20 -8.47 -18.02 -5.16
N ARG A 21 -8.83 -19.00 -5.97
CA ARG A 21 -9.59 -18.86 -7.20
C ARG A 21 -10.96 -19.52 -7.03
N ARG A 22 -11.99 -18.90 -7.58
CA ARG A 22 -13.35 -19.45 -7.66
C ARG A 22 -13.68 -19.80 -9.10
N ASP A 23 -14.05 -21.05 -9.34
CA ASP A 23 -14.45 -21.57 -10.64
C ASP A 23 -15.85 -22.18 -10.56
N CYS A 24 -16.60 -22.19 -11.66
CA CYS A 24 -17.84 -22.96 -11.74
C CYS A 24 -17.53 -24.44 -11.94
N GLU A 25 -18.17 -25.32 -11.16
CA GLU A 25 -18.00 -26.76 -11.29
C GLU A 25 -18.63 -27.34 -12.56
N ASP A 26 -19.72 -26.74 -13.03
CA ASP A 26 -20.51 -27.30 -14.13
C ASP A 26 -19.91 -26.97 -15.50
N CYS A 27 -19.33 -25.78 -15.66
CA CYS A 27 -18.78 -25.31 -16.94
C CYS A 27 -17.26 -25.04 -16.91
N GLY A 28 -16.63 -25.03 -15.72
CA GLY A 28 -15.19 -24.73 -15.56
C GLY A 28 -14.84 -23.24 -15.75
N GLU A 29 -15.83 -22.34 -15.85
CA GLU A 29 -15.58 -20.91 -16.04
C GLU A 29 -15.00 -20.26 -14.77
N PHE A 30 -14.03 -19.37 -14.96
CA PHE A 30 -13.44 -18.59 -13.88
C PHE A 30 -14.39 -17.48 -13.42
N LEU A 31 -14.83 -17.55 -12.16
CA LEU A 31 -15.82 -16.64 -11.57
C LEU A 31 -15.19 -15.54 -10.69
N GLY A 32 -13.87 -15.53 -10.52
CA GLY A 32 -13.14 -14.47 -9.81
C GLY A 32 -12.13 -14.97 -8.76
N TRP A 33 -11.38 -14.03 -8.22
CA TRP A 33 -10.44 -14.27 -7.13
C TRP A 33 -11.13 -14.13 -5.77
N VAL A 34 -10.80 -15.01 -4.84
CA VAL A 34 -11.30 -15.01 -3.46
C VAL A 34 -10.32 -14.24 -2.57
N GLU A 35 -10.88 -13.42 -1.69
CA GLU A 35 -10.10 -12.65 -0.71
C GLU A 35 -9.57 -13.54 0.42
N LYS A 36 -8.43 -13.16 0.99
CA LYS A 36 -7.86 -13.88 2.12
C LYS A 36 -8.76 -13.66 3.36
N PRO A 37 -9.32 -14.72 3.97
CA PRO A 37 -10.06 -14.59 5.21
C PRO A 37 -9.16 -14.05 6.32
N GLY A 38 -9.70 -13.17 7.17
CA GLY A 38 -8.95 -12.55 8.26
C GLY A 38 -8.00 -11.42 7.82
N LYS A 39 -8.15 -10.86 6.62
CA LYS A 39 -7.76 -9.47 6.44
C LYS A 39 -8.74 -8.61 7.23
N ASP A 40 -8.39 -8.27 8.46
CA ASP A 40 -8.94 -7.08 9.08
C ASP A 40 -8.85 -5.96 8.05
N ASP A 41 -9.90 -5.13 7.96
CA ASP A 41 -9.86 -3.87 7.24
C ASP A 41 -8.59 -3.17 7.70
N ARG A 42 -7.54 -3.25 6.86
CA ARG A 42 -6.27 -2.64 7.23
C ARG A 42 -6.59 -1.17 7.31
N ASP A 43 -6.59 -0.64 8.52
CA ASP A 43 -6.46 0.79 8.76
C ASP A 43 -5.05 1.18 8.27
N THR A 44 -4.91 1.21 6.95
CA THR A 44 -3.72 1.65 6.23
C THR A 44 -3.59 3.16 6.31
N THR A 45 -4.63 3.82 6.82
CA THR A 45 -4.70 5.26 7.00
C THR A 45 -4.58 5.59 8.47
N SER A 46 -3.57 6.40 8.78
CA SER A 46 -3.41 7.01 10.09
C SER A 46 -4.68 7.73 10.56
N GLN A 47 -4.94 7.68 11.87
CA GLN A 47 -6.04 8.43 12.51
C GLN A 47 -5.87 9.96 12.41
N TYR A 48 -4.64 10.44 12.17
CA TYR A 48 -4.34 11.87 12.14
C TYR A 48 -4.67 12.51 10.79
N THR A 49 -5.24 13.71 10.81
CA THR A 49 -5.52 14.49 9.59
C THR A 49 -4.27 15.21 9.08
N ILE A 50 -4.31 15.67 7.82
CA ILE A 50 -3.22 16.45 7.20
C ILE A 50 -2.97 17.74 7.99
N GLU A 51 -4.03 18.40 8.45
CA GLU A 51 -3.98 19.65 9.20
C GLU A 51 -3.28 19.45 10.56
N GLN A 52 -3.58 18.35 11.25
CA GLN A 52 -2.90 18.00 12.50
C GLN A 52 -1.40 17.80 12.29
N ILE A 53 -1.02 17.08 11.23
CA ILE A 53 0.39 16.83 10.90
C ILE A 53 1.12 18.14 10.57
N ILE A 54 0.52 19.01 9.75
CA ILE A 54 1.07 20.34 9.38
C ILE A 54 1.30 21.19 10.63
N LYS A 55 0.28 21.27 11.49
CA LYS A 55 0.34 22.03 12.75
C LYS A 55 1.46 21.51 13.64
N LYS A 56 1.56 20.19 13.82
CA LYS A 56 2.61 19.56 14.64
C LYS A 56 4.01 19.79 14.06
N LYS A 57 4.15 19.83 12.75
CA LYS A 57 5.43 20.02 12.05
C LYS A 57 5.78 21.50 11.83
N GLY A 58 4.94 22.43 12.26
CA GLY A 58 5.21 23.88 12.20
C GLY A 58 5.15 24.45 10.78
N PHE A 59 4.28 23.91 9.91
CA PHE A 59 4.05 24.47 8.58
C PHE A 59 2.76 25.28 8.54
N ASP A 60 2.72 26.33 7.72
CA ASP A 60 1.52 27.16 7.56
C ASP A 60 0.51 26.58 6.55
N GLU A 61 0.95 25.64 5.72
CA GLU A 61 0.13 25.03 4.68
C GLU A 61 0.59 23.61 4.32
N ALA A 62 -0.33 22.87 3.70
CA ALA A 62 -0.10 21.51 3.22
C ALA A 62 0.83 21.50 2.01
N ARG A 63 1.98 20.85 2.16
CA ARG A 63 2.94 20.65 1.09
C ARG A 63 3.69 19.34 1.27
N CYS A 64 4.23 18.82 0.17
CA CYS A 64 5.08 17.64 0.22
C CYS A 64 6.34 17.94 1.05
N PHE A 65 6.64 17.11 2.06
CA PHE A 65 7.81 17.30 2.92
C PHE A 65 9.12 17.02 2.18
N PHE A 66 9.04 16.23 1.10
CA PHE A 66 10.19 15.90 0.25
C PHE A 66 10.44 16.98 -0.83
N CYS A 67 9.50 17.22 -1.75
CA CYS A 67 9.70 18.14 -2.87
C CYS A 67 9.15 19.56 -2.64
N ARG A 68 8.57 19.84 -1.47
CA ARG A 68 8.03 21.15 -1.05
C ARG A 68 6.87 21.71 -1.90
N ARG A 69 6.41 21.00 -2.93
CA ARG A 69 5.23 21.39 -3.73
C ARG A 69 3.97 21.46 -2.87
N PRO A 70 3.28 22.62 -2.79
CA PRO A 70 1.96 22.70 -2.19
C PRO A 70 0.89 22.20 -3.17
N ARG A 71 -0.34 22.02 -2.69
CA ARG A 71 -1.45 21.45 -3.48
C ARG A 71 -1.69 22.19 -4.80
N ALA A 72 -1.52 23.51 -4.82
CA ALA A 72 -1.73 24.34 -6.02
C ALA A 72 -0.75 24.03 -7.19
N TYR A 73 0.34 23.31 -6.92
CA TYR A 73 1.40 22.98 -7.88
C TYR A 73 1.41 21.49 -8.24
N LEU A 74 0.37 20.75 -7.83
CA LEU A 74 0.17 19.35 -8.18
C LEU A 74 -0.60 19.23 -9.48
N GLY A 75 -0.26 18.24 -10.31
CA GLY A 75 -1.02 17.94 -11.53
C GLY A 75 -2.44 17.44 -11.25
N LYS A 76 -3.28 17.36 -12.29
CA LYS A 76 -4.70 16.95 -12.21
C LYS A 76 -4.95 15.64 -11.43
N ASN A 77 -4.01 14.70 -11.49
CA ASN A 77 -4.12 13.38 -10.86
C ASN A 77 -3.09 13.18 -9.72
N GLU A 78 -2.53 14.27 -9.19
CA GLU A 78 -1.64 14.24 -8.04
C GLU A 78 -2.38 14.74 -6.80
N THR A 79 -2.09 14.14 -5.65
CA THR A 79 -2.61 14.55 -4.35
C THR A 79 -1.52 14.52 -3.29
N LEU A 80 -1.78 15.15 -2.15
CA LEU A 80 -0.99 15.01 -0.94
C LEU A 80 -1.57 13.87 -0.10
N THR A 81 -0.75 12.89 0.24
CA THR A 81 -1.11 11.76 1.10
C THR A 81 -0.31 11.77 2.38
N ARG A 82 -0.92 11.25 3.45
CA ARG A 82 -0.25 10.93 4.71
C ARG A 82 0.52 9.64 4.53
N ASP A 83 1.72 9.58 5.06
CA ASP A 83 2.60 8.43 4.94
C ASP A 83 3.45 8.31 6.21
N HIS A 84 3.69 7.08 6.67
CA HIS A 84 4.55 6.85 7.84
C HIS A 84 6.03 6.90 7.43
N ILE A 85 6.87 7.63 8.16
CA ILE A 85 8.32 7.69 7.94
C ILE A 85 8.91 6.29 8.14
N HIS A 86 8.56 5.64 9.25
CA HIS A 86 8.79 4.23 9.51
C HIS A 86 7.46 3.48 9.32
N GLU A 87 7.39 2.60 8.31
CA GLU A 87 6.14 1.91 7.97
C GLU A 87 5.68 0.97 9.10
N LEU A 88 4.36 0.85 9.28
CA LEU A 88 3.76 -0.02 10.30
C LEU A 88 4.24 -1.48 10.18
N GLN A 89 4.36 -1.99 8.94
CA GLN A 89 4.82 -3.36 8.70
C GLN A 89 6.29 -3.61 9.06
N ASP A 90 7.08 -2.54 9.19
CA ASP A 90 8.50 -2.59 9.55
C ASP A 90 8.70 -2.23 11.04
N GLY A 91 7.64 -2.29 11.86
CA GLY A 91 7.66 -1.97 13.29
C GLY A 91 7.45 -0.48 13.61
N GLY A 92 7.08 0.33 12.62
CA GLY A 92 6.68 1.71 12.85
C GLY A 92 5.36 1.82 13.62
N GLU A 93 5.18 2.93 14.32
CA GLU A 93 3.96 3.20 15.09
C GLU A 93 3.12 4.29 14.43
N ASP A 94 1.79 4.24 14.60
CA ASP A 94 0.89 5.31 14.15
C ASP A 94 0.93 6.50 15.13
N ARG A 95 2.06 7.21 15.12
CA ARG A 95 2.27 8.44 15.89
C ARG A 95 2.39 9.61 14.95
N ILE A 96 1.85 10.76 15.33
CA ILE A 96 1.93 12.00 14.54
C ILE A 96 3.38 12.39 14.18
N ASP A 97 4.34 12.07 15.04
CA ASP A 97 5.76 12.34 14.79
C ASP A 97 6.36 11.43 13.71
N ASN A 98 5.81 10.21 13.57
CA ASN A 98 6.16 9.25 12.53
C ASN A 98 5.40 9.51 11.22
N LEU A 99 4.63 10.60 11.09
CA LEU A 99 3.92 10.93 9.85
C LEU A 99 4.62 12.02 9.05
N GLN A 100 4.51 11.90 7.74
CA GLN A 100 4.90 12.90 6.76
C GLN A 100 3.81 13.06 5.70
N ILE A 101 3.82 14.22 5.03
CA ILE A 101 2.94 14.50 3.90
C ILE A 101 3.77 14.39 2.63
N LEU A 102 3.34 13.55 1.70
CA LEU A 102 4.02 13.35 0.42
C LEU A 102 3.05 13.58 -0.74
N CYS A 103 3.54 14.14 -1.85
CA CYS A 103 2.77 14.11 -3.09
C CYS A 103 2.82 12.70 -3.72
N THR A 104 1.88 12.40 -4.61
CA THR A 104 1.80 11.11 -5.32
C THR A 104 3.13 10.66 -5.92
N ALA A 105 3.89 11.56 -6.56
CA ALA A 105 5.18 11.24 -7.15
C ALA A 105 6.24 10.84 -6.09
N CYS A 106 6.38 11.63 -5.01
CA CYS A 106 7.34 11.36 -3.95
C CYS A 106 6.98 10.12 -3.12
N HIS A 107 5.69 9.88 -2.90
CA HIS A 107 5.23 8.67 -2.23
C HIS A 107 5.56 7.43 -3.07
N LYS A 108 5.29 7.46 -4.39
CA LYS A 108 5.71 6.38 -5.30
C LYS A 108 7.23 6.15 -5.30
N LEU A 109 8.02 7.23 -5.28
CA LEU A 109 9.47 7.14 -5.19
C LEU A 109 9.94 6.48 -3.90
N LYS A 110 9.39 6.87 -2.74
CA LYS A 110 9.68 6.23 -1.44
C LYS A 110 9.37 4.73 -1.50
N ASN A 111 8.19 4.36 -2.00
CA ASN A 111 7.78 2.96 -2.11
C ASN A 111 8.69 2.17 -3.05
N HIS A 112 9.06 2.76 -4.20
CA HIS A 112 10.02 2.14 -5.12
C HIS A 112 11.38 1.92 -4.43
N ASN A 113 11.91 2.94 -3.77
CA ASN A 113 13.19 2.82 -3.07
C ASN A 113 13.15 1.73 -2.00
N ARG A 114 12.06 1.65 -1.23
CA ARG A 114 11.88 0.62 -0.22
C ARG A 114 11.83 -0.78 -0.84
N LEU A 115 10.94 -0.99 -1.80
CA LEU A 115 10.77 -2.32 -2.42
C LEU A 115 12.05 -2.77 -3.14
N TYR A 116 12.67 -1.88 -3.90
CA TYR A 116 13.83 -2.23 -4.71
C TYR A 116 15.10 -2.32 -3.87
N TYR A 117 15.47 -1.28 -3.12
CA TYR A 117 16.72 -1.31 -2.36
C TYR A 117 16.63 -2.18 -1.11
N HIS A 118 15.56 -2.08 -0.33
CA HIS A 118 15.51 -2.75 0.97
C HIS A 118 15.01 -4.19 0.91
N LYS A 119 14.27 -4.60 -0.13
CA LYS A 119 13.80 -5.99 -0.27
C LYS A 119 14.53 -6.75 -1.36
N HIS A 120 14.67 -6.17 -2.55
CA HIS A 120 15.32 -6.87 -3.66
C HIS A 120 16.85 -6.93 -3.50
N LEU A 121 17.50 -5.84 -3.10
CA LEU A 121 18.96 -5.81 -2.92
C LEU A 121 19.46 -6.28 -1.54
N LYS A 122 18.55 -6.57 -0.59
CA LYS A 122 18.95 -7.03 0.76
C LYS A 122 19.80 -8.30 0.72
N GLY A 123 19.48 -9.23 -0.19
CA GLY A 123 20.27 -10.45 -0.40
C GLY A 123 21.64 -10.20 -1.02
N PHE A 124 21.80 -9.14 -1.81
CA PHE A 124 23.09 -8.78 -2.41
C PHE A 124 24.07 -8.19 -1.39
N PHE A 125 23.60 -7.38 -0.45
CA PHE A 125 24.47 -6.75 0.55
C PHE A 125 24.69 -7.59 1.81
N ASN A 126 23.76 -8.48 2.18
CA ASN A 126 23.94 -9.40 3.31
C ASN A 126 24.81 -10.63 2.98
N GLY A 127 25.21 -10.80 1.72
CA GLY A 127 26.19 -11.82 1.30
C GLY A 127 27.64 -11.34 1.29
N GLY A 128 27.92 -10.11 1.76
CA GLY A 128 29.27 -9.59 1.89
C GLY A 128 29.85 -9.84 3.28
N THR A 129 30.85 -10.74 3.36
CA THR A 129 31.68 -11.15 4.51
C THR A 129 30.97 -12.05 5.53
N GLN A 130 31.36 -13.32 5.77
CA GLN A 130 32.55 -14.14 5.47
C GLN A 130 32.12 -15.56 5.09
#